data_AF-A0A9D5XV01-F1
#
_entry.id   AF-A0A9D5XV01-F1
#
_cell.length_a   1.000
_cell.length_b   1.000
_cell.length_c   1.000
_cell.angle_alpha   90.00
_cell.angle_beta   90.00
_cell.angle_gamma   90.00
#
_symmetry.space_group_name_H-M   'P 1'
#
loop_
_entity.id
_entity.type
_entity.pdbx_description
1 polymer ?
#
loop_
_entity_poly.entity_id
_entity_poly.type
_entity_poly.pdbx_seq_one_letter_code
_entity_poly.pdbx_strand_id
1 'polypeptide(L)' 'MPAVQDDEWVVAESYPVKDMEEKGVTPEWLVGKWLDVAEDMALIPENNVRLFEENGVCRVEVSTYLMECMRGF' A
#
# COMPACT_ATOMS: atom_id res chain seq x y z
N MET A 1 -10.37 16.31 -10.73
CA MET A 1 -9.45 15.16 -10.61
C MET A 1 -10.13 13.97 -11.28
N PRO A 2 -9.52 13.31 -12.27
CA PRO A 2 -10.10 12.09 -12.81
C PRO A 2 -10.16 11.07 -11.66
N ALA A 3 -11.32 10.45 -11.45
CA ALA A 3 -11.42 9.28 -10.60
C ALA A 3 -10.52 8.21 -11.23
N VAL A 4 -9.60 7.65 -10.44
CA VAL A 4 -8.72 6.56 -10.85
C VAL A 4 -9.61 5.48 -11.49
N GLN A 5 -9.36 5.19 -12.77
CA GLN A 5 -10.11 4.17 -13.52
C GLN A 5 -9.96 2.82 -12.83
N ASP A 6 -11.08 2.11 -12.76
CA ASP A 6 -11.34 0.91 -11.98
C ASP A 6 -10.26 -0.18 -12.03
N ASP A 7 -9.99 -0.74 -10.83
CA ASP A 7 -9.59 -2.12 -10.52
C ASP A 7 -8.14 -2.63 -10.72
N GLU A 8 -7.17 -1.85 -11.18
CA GLU A 8 -5.77 -2.34 -11.19
C GLU A 8 -5.00 -2.00 -9.91
N TRP A 9 -4.86 -3.02 -9.06
CA TRP A 9 -4.07 -3.01 -7.82
C TRP A 9 -2.76 -3.77 -8.02
N VAL A 10 -1.67 -3.25 -7.46
CA VAL A 10 -0.35 -3.87 -7.49
C VAL A 10 0.09 -4.18 -6.07
N VAL A 11 0.59 -5.39 -5.85
CA VAL A 11 1.22 -5.76 -4.58
C VAL A 11 2.52 -4.97 -4.44
N ALA A 12 2.53 -4.01 -3.51
CA ALA A 12 3.70 -3.20 -3.23
C ALA A 12 4.64 -3.92 -2.26
N GLU A 13 4.09 -4.44 -1.16
CA GLU A 13 4.84 -5.13 -0.11
C GLU A 13 4.02 -6.31 0.45
N SER A 14 4.69 -7.41 0.79
CA SER A 14 4.05 -8.61 1.35
C SER A 14 5.01 -9.28 2.33
N TYR A 15 4.54 -9.49 3.56
CA TYR A 15 5.34 -10.05 4.66
C TYR A 15 4.52 -11.03 5.50
N PRO A 16 5.12 -12.14 5.97
CA PRO A 16 4.54 -12.93 7.04
C PRO A 16 4.42 -12.09 8.32
N VAL A 17 3.26 -12.13 8.98
CA VAL A 17 3.01 -11.37 10.22
C VAL A 17 4.01 -11.75 11.31
N LYS A 18 4.39 -13.03 11.40
CA LYS A 18 5.42 -13.51 12.35
C LYS A 18 6.76 -12.79 12.18
N ASP A 19 7.20 -12.61 10.93
CA ASP A 19 8.47 -11.94 10.63
C ASP A 19 8.39 -10.43 10.95
N MET A 20 7.19 -9.85 10.85
CA MET A 20 6.94 -8.45 11.23
C MET A 20 6.97 -8.28 12.74
N GLU A 21 6.32 -9.17 13.50
CA GLU A 21 6.32 -9.19 14.97
C GLU A 21 7.75 -9.32 15.53
N GLU A 22 8.57 -10.22 14.98
CA GLU A 22 9.97 -10.38 15.39
C GLU A 22 10.81 -9.11 15.17
N LYS A 23 10.44 -8.30 14.19
CA LYS A 23 11.09 -7.02 13.86
C LYS A 23 10.45 -5.83 14.58
N GLY A 24 9.39 -6.04 15.35
CA GLY A 24 8.63 -4.97 16.00
C GLY A 24 7.88 -4.07 15.01
N VAL A 25 7.52 -4.61 13.85
CA VAL A 25 6.75 -3.91 12.80
C VAL A 25 5.31 -4.41 12.84
N THR A 26 4.34 -3.51 12.72
CA THR A 26 2.92 -3.89 12.62
C THR A 26 2.37 -3.66 11.22
N PRO A 27 1.32 -4.38 10.81
CA PRO A 27 0.60 -4.12 9.55
C PRO A 27 0.15 -2.65 9.40
N GLU A 28 -0.28 -2.02 10.49
CA GLU A 28 -0.72 -0.61 10.51
C GLU A 28 0.44 0.35 10.22
N TRP A 29 1.63 0.05 10.74
CA TRP A 29 2.82 0.83 10.43
C TRP A 29 3.18 0.70 8.94
N LEU A 30 3.08 -0.51 8.40
CA LEU A 30 3.40 -0.79 7.01
C LEU A 30 2.46 -0.07 6.05
N VAL A 31 1.14 -0.13 6.30
CA VAL A 31 0.17 0.61 5.49
C VAL A 31 0.32 2.12 5.69
N GLY A 32 0.61 2.59 6.90
CA GLY A 32 0.84 4.00 7.22
C GLY A 32 1.91 4.63 6.32
N LYS A 33 3.03 3.95 6.13
CA LYS A 33 4.09 4.37 5.20
C LYS A 33 3.56 4.61 3.77
N TRP A 34 2.67 3.77 3.28
CA TRP A 34 2.10 3.91 1.94
C TRP A 34 1.02 4.98 1.86
N LEU A 35 0.26 5.18 2.95
CA LEU A 35 -0.69 6.29 3.06
C LEU A 35 0.03 7.64 3.01
N ASP A 36 1.14 7.78 3.73
CA ASP A 36 1.99 8.99 3.70
C ASP A 36 2.52 9.27 2.28
N VAL A 37 2.96 8.23 1.57
CA VAL A 37 3.41 8.36 0.16
C VAL A 37 2.27 8.82 -0.75
N ALA A 38 1.06 8.30 -0.56
CA ALA A 38 -0.10 8.74 -1.34
C ALA A 38 -0.42 10.22 -1.06
N GLU A 39 -0.35 10.66 0.20
CA GLU A 39 -0.53 12.07 0.57
C GLU A 39 0.54 12.97 -0.05
N ASP A 40 1.82 12.58 0.02
CA ASP A 40 2.95 13.33 -0.56
C ASP A 40 2.81 13.50 -2.08
N MET A 41 2.15 12.55 -2.74
CA MET A 41 1.84 12.58 -4.17
C MET A 41 0.55 13.32 -4.52
N ALA A 42 -0.10 13.96 -3.54
CA ALA A 42 -1.41 14.61 -3.67
C ALA A 42 -2.52 13.66 -4.17
N LEU A 43 -2.44 12.39 -3.79
CA LEU A 43 -3.47 11.38 -4.04
C LEU A 43 -4.38 11.22 -2.82
N ILE A 44 -5.56 10.63 -3.05
CA ILE A 44 -6.49 10.26 -1.98
C ILE A 44 -6.03 8.91 -1.44
N PRO A 45 -5.47 8.80 -0.22
CA PRO A 45 -4.83 7.59 0.27
C PRO A 45 -5.76 6.38 0.28
N GLU A 46 -7.01 6.56 0.72
CA GLU A 46 -8.02 5.49 0.83
C GLU A 46 -8.42 4.91 -0.53
N ASN A 47 -8.20 5.67 -1.61
CA ASN A 47 -8.45 5.21 -2.97
C ASN A 47 -7.22 4.56 -3.62
N ASN A 48 -6.04 4.70 -3.01
CA ASN A 48 -4.77 4.31 -3.63
C ASN A 48 -3.96 3.31 -2.82
N VAL A 49 -4.35 3.01 -1.58
CA VAL A 49 -3.65 2.10 -0.68
C VAL A 49 -4.66 1.21 0.05
N ARG A 50 -4.39 -0.09 0.09
CA ARG A 50 -5.20 -1.08 0.81
C ARG A 50 -4.31 -2.10 1.51
N LEU A 51 -4.71 -2.48 2.71
CA LEU A 51 -4.07 -3.51 3.51
C LEU A 51 -4.93 -4.78 3.51
N PHE A 52 -4.30 -5.91 3.26
CA PHE A 52 -4.89 -7.24 3.36
C PHE A 52 -4.12 -8.08 4.37
N GLU A 53 -4.84 -8.61 5.34
CA GLU A 53 -4.29 -9.54 6.32
C GLU A 53 -5.01 -10.89 6.18
N GLU A 54 -4.37 -11.83 5.50
CA GLU A 54 -4.94 -13.15 5.25
C GLU A 54 -3.91 -14.25 5.54
N ASN A 55 -4.33 -15.33 6.21
CA ASN A 55 -3.50 -16.50 6.52
C ASN A 55 -2.17 -16.19 7.24
N GLY A 56 -2.15 -15.14 8.07
CA GLY A 56 -0.93 -14.71 8.77
C GLY A 56 0.10 -14.04 7.86
N VAL A 57 -0.32 -13.55 6.69
CA VAL A 57 0.47 -12.73 5.78
C VAL A 57 -0.21 -11.37 5.66
N CYS A 58 0.58 -10.32 5.85
CA CYS A 58 0.21 -8.94 5.65
C CYS A 58 0.66 -8.52 4.25
N ARG A 59 -0.27 -8.03 3.43
CA ARG A 59 -0.04 -7.59 2.05
C ARG A 59 -0.58 -6.19 1.87
N VAL A 60 0.28 -5.27 1.41
CA VAL A 60 -0.13 -3.93 1.01
C VAL A 60 -0.23 -3.88 -0.50
N GLU A 61 -1.39 -3.47 -0.97
CA GLU A 61 -1.68 -3.21 -2.37
C GLU A 61 -1.83 -1.70 -2.58
N VAL A 62 -1.27 -1.21 -3.68
CA VAL A 62 -1.40 0.18 -4.10
C VAL A 62 -1.99 0.25 -5.49
N SER A 63 -2.62 1.37 -5.83
CA SER A 63 -3.11 1.60 -7.19
C SER A 63 -1.94 1.58 -8.19
N THR A 64 -2.20 1.12 -9.41
CA THR A 64 -1.23 1.25 -10.51
C THR A 64 -0.77 2.68 -10.69
N TYR A 65 -1.69 3.66 -10.54
CA TYR A 65 -1.37 5.07 -10.62
C TYR A 65 -0.30 5.52 -9.61
N LEU A 66 -0.47 5.17 -8.33
CA LEU A 66 0.54 5.47 -7.29
C LEU A 66 1.87 4.80 -7.63
N MET A 67 1.83 3.54 -8.09
CA MET A 67 3.03 2.81 -8.48
C MET A 67 3.74 3.41 -9.69
N GLU A 68 3.00 3.96 -10.66
CA GLU A 68 3.54 4.66 -11.82
C GLU A 68 4.17 6.00 -11.41
N CYS A 69 3.50 6.78 -10.55
CA CYS A 69 4.06 8.01 -9.99
C CYS A 69 5.39 7.75 -9.27
N MET A 70 5.50 6.65 -8.54
CA MET A 70 6.74 6.24 -7.85
C MET A 70 7.86 5.82 -8.82
N ARG A 71 7.52 5.28 -9.99
CA ARG A 71 8.50 4.83 -11.00
C ARG A 71 9.02 5.97 -11.88
N GLY A 72 8.42 7.16 -11.82
CA GLY A 72 8.90 8.36 -12.51
C GLY A 72 8.77 8.33 -14.03
N PHE A 73 7.76 7.64 -14.56
CA PHE A 73 7.43 7.63 -15.99
C PHE A 73 6.49 8.77 -16.38
#